data_AF-E6XDC4-F1
#
_entry.id   AF-E6XDC4-F1
#
_cell.length_a   1.000
_cell.length_b   1.000
_cell.length_c   1.000
_cell.angle_alpha   90.00
_cell.angle_beta   90.00
_cell.angle_gamma   90.00
#
_symmetry.space_group_name_H-M   'P 1'
#
loop_
_entity.id
_entity.type
_entity.pdbx_description
1 polymer ?
#
loop_
_entity_poly.entity_id
_entity_poly.type
_entity_poly.pdbx_seq_one_letter_code
_entity_poly.pdbx_strand_id
1 'polypeptide(L)'
;MKKALLILFLFCFNTILLGQANFYGFQVSPKYKLTTVDSTLLISDISENKKTSIFLIDHKGNKLKEFKVYPRQYKPGLGISYVSEISRYEPKLSLKDINNIVTVQIVQCNVICKYTIYYWLINTKNEWIELPVIEYSYEEENAIKDYYFQYDMTNQIRLDKYKMVESTTGKTGFTAQEFQCTLKYLNWDGIILSEE
;
A
#
# COMPACT_ATOMS: atom_id res chain seq x y z
N MET A 1 -38.46 -29.41 -2.77
CA MET A 1 -37.80 -28.09 -2.93
C MET A 1 -37.47 -27.43 -1.58
N LYS A 2 -36.67 -28.06 -0.70
CA LYS A 2 -36.23 -27.46 0.58
C LYS A 2 -34.72 -27.62 0.85
N LYS A 3 -33.97 -28.24 -0.07
CA LYS A 3 -32.51 -28.47 0.06
C LYS A 3 -31.64 -27.47 -0.71
N ALA A 4 -32.24 -26.70 -1.64
CA ALA A 4 -31.51 -25.71 -2.45
C ALA A 4 -31.29 -24.37 -1.71
N LEU A 5 -32.06 -24.08 -0.66
CA LEU A 5 -31.96 -22.81 0.07
C LEU A 5 -30.80 -22.77 1.07
N LEU A 6 -30.33 -23.92 1.54
CA LEU A 6 -29.28 -24.00 2.56
C LEU A 6 -27.87 -23.77 1.99
N ILE A 7 -27.66 -24.10 0.71
CA ILE A 7 -26.36 -23.95 0.03
C ILE A 7 -26.10 -22.48 -0.35
N LEU A 8 -27.16 -21.70 -0.61
CA LEU A 8 -27.01 -20.26 -0.89
C LEU A 8 -26.62 -19.46 0.35
N PHE A 9 -27.00 -19.92 1.55
CA PHE A 9 -26.64 -19.25 2.82
C PHE A 9 -25.20 -19.57 3.27
N LEU A 10 -24.65 -20.72 2.87
CA LEU A 10 -23.26 -21.10 3.13
C LEU A 10 -22.25 -20.39 2.22
N PHE A 11 -22.67 -19.85 1.08
CA PHE A 11 -21.80 -19.05 0.21
C PHE A 11 -21.66 -17.58 0.65
N CYS A 12 -22.64 -17.05 1.39
CA CYS A 12 -22.57 -15.70 1.94
C CYS A 12 -21.73 -15.59 3.24
N PHE A 13 -21.37 -16.72 3.85
CA PHE A 13 -20.64 -16.74 5.13
C PHE A 13 -19.11 -16.88 4.98
N ASN A 14 -18.59 -17.06 3.77
CA ASN A 14 -17.15 -17.17 3.53
C ASN A 14 -16.45 -15.84 3.18
N THR A 15 -17.16 -14.70 3.19
CA THR A 15 -16.57 -13.39 2.88
C THR A 15 -16.18 -12.56 4.11
N ILE A 16 -16.38 -13.05 5.35
CA ILE A 16 -16.14 -12.27 6.59
C ILE A 16 -14.87 -12.74 7.33
N LEU A 17 -13.90 -13.34 6.62
CA LEU A 17 -12.58 -13.69 7.16
C LEU A 17 -11.42 -12.93 6.50
N LEU A 18 -11.68 -11.72 6.01
CA LEU A 18 -10.65 -10.70 5.70
C LEU A 18 -10.66 -9.63 6.80
N GLY A 19 -10.38 -10.08 8.02
CA GLY A 19 -10.20 -9.22 9.16
C GLY A 19 -8.84 -8.54 9.14
N GLN A 20 -8.87 -7.26 8.78
CA GLN A 20 -8.09 -6.19 9.43
C GLN A 20 -6.58 -6.12 9.13
N ALA A 21 -6.29 -5.45 8.01
CA ALA A 21 -5.23 -4.44 7.93
C ALA A 21 -5.70 -3.25 7.05
N ASN A 22 -6.95 -2.83 7.19
CA ASN A 22 -7.49 -1.70 6.44
C ASN A 22 -7.27 -0.41 7.24
N PHE A 23 -6.04 0.09 7.21
CA PHE A 23 -5.81 1.49 7.53
C PHE A 23 -6.41 2.34 6.39
N TYR A 24 -7.27 3.28 6.75
CA TYR A 24 -7.71 4.40 5.90
C TYR A 24 -8.44 4.07 4.59
N GLY A 25 -9.20 2.97 4.54
CA GLY A 25 -10.03 2.65 3.37
C GLY A 25 -9.24 2.18 2.14
N PHE A 26 -7.92 2.00 2.27
CA PHE A 26 -7.12 1.33 1.25
C PHE A 26 -7.49 -0.15 1.20
N GLN A 27 -7.72 -0.64 -0.01
CA GLN A 27 -7.99 -2.05 -0.28
C GLN A 27 -7.01 -2.57 -1.32
N VAL A 28 -6.66 -3.86 -1.26
CA VAL A 28 -5.80 -4.49 -2.28
C VAL A 28 -6.35 -4.18 -3.68
N SER A 29 -5.50 -3.65 -4.56
CA SER A 29 -5.96 -3.21 -5.88
C SER A 29 -6.33 -4.40 -6.75
N PRO A 30 -7.56 -4.43 -7.32
CA PRO A 30 -7.91 -5.41 -8.35
C PRO A 30 -7.41 -4.99 -9.75
N LYS A 31 -6.99 -3.72 -9.92
CA LYS A 31 -6.62 -3.12 -11.21
C LYS A 31 -5.13 -3.20 -11.48
N TYR A 32 -4.33 -3.22 -10.43
CA TYR A 32 -2.88 -3.10 -10.49
C TYR A 32 -2.20 -4.20 -9.69
N LYS A 33 -1.05 -4.67 -10.17
CA LYS A 33 -0.22 -5.64 -9.44
C LYS A 33 1.26 -5.37 -9.69
N LEU A 34 2.09 -5.87 -8.79
CA LEU A 34 3.53 -5.92 -9.00
C LEU A 34 3.92 -7.17 -9.78
N THR A 35 4.88 -7.04 -10.70
CA THR A 35 5.54 -8.20 -11.30
C THR A 35 6.45 -8.88 -10.30
N THR A 36 6.60 -10.20 -10.42
CA THR A 36 7.61 -10.96 -9.68
C THR A 36 8.98 -10.84 -10.35
N VAL A 37 10.03 -11.18 -9.61
CA VAL A 37 11.37 -11.36 -10.19
C VAL A 37 11.41 -12.68 -10.96
N ASP A 38 12.14 -12.70 -12.07
CA ASP A 38 12.42 -13.92 -12.85
C ASP A 38 13.17 -14.94 -11.98
N SER A 39 12.65 -16.16 -11.89
CA SER A 39 13.22 -17.22 -11.05
C SER A 39 14.62 -17.64 -11.48
N THR A 40 14.99 -17.44 -12.74
CA THR A 40 16.36 -17.71 -13.23
C THR A 40 17.41 -16.82 -12.54
N LEU A 41 17.02 -15.60 -12.18
CA LEU A 41 17.88 -14.65 -11.45
C LEU A 41 18.07 -15.06 -9.98
N LEU A 42 17.21 -15.93 -9.44
CA LEU A 42 17.36 -16.47 -8.08
C LEU A 42 18.37 -17.63 -8.03
N ILE A 43 18.54 -18.35 -9.14
CA ILE A 43 19.41 -19.53 -9.26
C ILE A 43 20.86 -19.10 -9.56
N SER A 44 21.04 -18.03 -10.32
CA SER A 44 22.37 -17.50 -10.61
C SER A 44 22.99 -16.83 -9.38
N ASP A 45 24.31 -16.97 -9.18
CA ASP A 45 25.14 -16.16 -8.27
C ASP A 45 25.25 -14.69 -8.71
N ILE A 46 24.27 -14.19 -9.49
CA ILE A 46 24.11 -12.76 -9.73
C ILE A 46 23.91 -12.14 -8.35
N SER A 47 24.97 -11.41 -7.96
CA SER A 47 25.30 -11.07 -6.58
C SER A 47 24.12 -10.52 -5.79
N GLU A 48 24.16 -10.76 -4.47
CA GLU A 48 23.32 -10.07 -3.48
C GLU A 48 23.31 -8.54 -3.65
N ASN A 49 24.24 -7.99 -4.45
CA ASN A 49 24.45 -6.57 -4.70
C ASN A 49 23.97 -6.09 -6.09
N LYS A 50 23.41 -6.94 -6.96
CA LYS A 50 22.86 -6.48 -8.25
C LYS A 50 21.35 -6.33 -8.20
N LYS A 51 20.87 -5.11 -8.45
CA LYS A 51 19.44 -4.82 -8.55
C LYS A 51 18.86 -5.30 -9.89
N THR A 52 17.62 -5.79 -9.85
CA THR A 52 16.77 -6.07 -11.02
C THR A 52 15.53 -5.18 -10.99
N SER A 53 14.82 -5.12 -12.11
CA SER A 53 13.59 -4.35 -12.23
C SER A 53 12.37 -5.21 -11.95
N ILE A 54 11.47 -4.68 -11.15
CA ILE A 54 10.06 -5.08 -11.10
C ILE A 54 9.19 -3.91 -11.54
N PHE A 55 7.95 -4.18 -11.91
CA PHE A 55 7.05 -3.19 -12.47
C PHE A 55 5.69 -3.21 -11.78
N LEU A 56 5.11 -2.03 -11.59
CA LEU A 56 3.67 -1.88 -11.43
C LEU A 56 3.04 -2.08 -12.81
N ILE A 57 2.10 -3.00 -12.92
CA ILE A 57 1.38 -3.28 -14.17
C ILE A 57 -0.13 -3.16 -13.98
N ASP A 58 -0.83 -2.75 -15.04
CA ASP A 58 -2.29 -2.81 -15.10
C ASP A 58 -2.80 -4.22 -15.43
N HIS A 59 -4.12 -4.38 -15.45
CA HIS A 59 -4.81 -5.61 -15.84
C HIS A 59 -4.51 -6.07 -17.29
N LYS A 60 -4.01 -5.19 -18.16
CA LYS A 60 -3.61 -5.52 -19.54
C LYS A 60 -2.13 -5.89 -19.64
N GLY A 61 -1.37 -5.78 -18.55
CA GLY A 61 0.07 -6.04 -18.51
C GLY A 61 0.94 -4.85 -18.94
N ASN A 62 0.35 -3.66 -19.11
CA ASN A 62 1.14 -2.46 -19.42
C ASN A 62 1.99 -2.08 -18.21
N LYS A 63 3.28 -1.82 -18.43
CA LYS A 63 4.21 -1.35 -17.40
C LYS A 63 3.96 0.13 -17.13
N LEU A 64 3.58 0.45 -15.91
CA LEU A 64 3.23 1.82 -15.48
C LEU A 64 4.40 2.49 -14.76
N LYS A 65 5.02 1.78 -13.83
CA LYS A 65 6.13 2.25 -13.00
C LYS A 65 7.18 1.16 -12.84
N GLU A 66 8.44 1.54 -12.73
CA GLU A 66 9.58 0.64 -12.55
C GLU A 66 10.18 0.82 -11.15
N PHE A 67 10.56 -0.29 -10.52
CA PHE A 67 11.26 -0.30 -9.24
C PHE A 67 12.48 -1.18 -9.29
N LYS A 68 13.55 -0.75 -8.62
CA LYS A 68 14.81 -1.51 -8.53
C LYS A 68 14.87 -2.25 -7.20
N VAL A 69 14.96 -3.58 -7.27
CA VAL A 69 15.00 -4.46 -6.09
C VAL A 69 16.15 -5.44 -6.17
N TYR A 70 16.62 -5.91 -5.02
CA TYR A 70 17.53 -7.05 -4.97
C TYR A 70 16.71 -8.36 -5.11
N PRO A 71 16.98 -9.18 -6.14
CA PRO A 71 16.21 -10.39 -6.46
C PRO A 71 15.89 -11.28 -5.24
N ARG A 72 16.90 -11.57 -4.41
CA ARG A 72 16.79 -12.49 -3.28
C ARG A 72 16.10 -11.88 -2.06
N GLN A 73 16.10 -10.56 -1.95
CA GLN A 73 15.54 -9.83 -0.81
C GLN A 73 14.07 -9.46 -1.05
N TYR A 74 13.68 -9.27 -2.31
CA TYR A 74 12.31 -8.92 -2.69
C TYR A 74 11.32 -10.03 -2.33
N LYS A 75 10.23 -9.65 -1.66
CA LYS A 75 9.17 -10.56 -1.23
C LYS A 75 7.83 -10.18 -1.88
N PRO A 76 7.47 -10.76 -3.05
CA PRO A 76 6.18 -10.50 -3.68
C PRO A 76 5.03 -11.22 -2.95
N GLY A 77 3.84 -10.62 -2.95
CA GLY A 77 2.60 -11.30 -2.55
C GLY A 77 1.82 -10.60 -1.44
N LEU A 78 0.58 -11.06 -1.26
CA LEU A 78 -0.39 -10.50 -0.33
C LEU A 78 0.17 -10.50 1.10
N GLY A 79 0.33 -9.31 1.67
CA GLY A 79 0.81 -9.09 3.03
C GLY A 79 2.28 -8.69 3.16
N ILE A 80 3.07 -8.69 2.08
CA ILE A 80 4.48 -8.25 2.12
C ILE A 80 4.71 -7.11 1.14
N SER A 81 4.94 -7.38 -0.15
CA SER A 81 4.93 -6.34 -1.20
C SER A 81 3.62 -6.38 -1.97
N TYR A 82 2.85 -5.31 -1.88
CA TYR A 82 1.49 -5.27 -2.42
C TYR A 82 1.14 -3.89 -2.99
N VAL A 83 0.02 -3.87 -3.73
CA VAL A 83 -0.59 -2.66 -4.27
C VAL A 83 -1.96 -2.51 -3.63
N SER A 84 -2.27 -1.35 -3.08
CA SER A 84 -3.62 -1.00 -2.62
C SER A 84 -4.09 0.32 -3.20
N GLU A 85 -5.40 0.52 -3.20
CA GLU A 85 -6.04 1.72 -3.71
C GLU A 85 -7.17 2.20 -2.80
N ILE A 86 -7.42 3.51 -2.85
CA ILE A 86 -8.65 4.15 -2.37
C ILE A 86 -9.25 4.95 -3.51
N SER A 87 -10.54 4.73 -3.76
CA SER A 87 -11.27 5.38 -4.85
C SER A 87 -12.04 6.60 -4.35
N ARG A 88 -12.31 7.55 -5.25
CA ARG A 88 -13.11 8.74 -4.95
C ARG A 88 -14.51 8.45 -4.39
N TYR A 89 -15.05 7.27 -4.63
CA TYR A 89 -16.42 6.93 -4.24
C TYR A 89 -16.51 6.47 -2.79
N GLU A 90 -15.58 5.63 -2.31
CA GLU A 90 -15.59 5.11 -0.94
C GLU A 90 -14.18 4.69 -0.47
N PRO A 91 -13.70 5.18 0.69
CA PRO A 91 -14.16 6.42 1.33
C PRO A 91 -14.07 7.61 0.37
N LYS A 92 -15.00 8.57 0.48
CA LYS A 92 -14.99 9.74 -0.39
C LYS A 92 -13.69 10.54 -0.27
N LEU A 93 -12.95 10.64 -1.37
CA LEU A 93 -11.76 11.50 -1.44
C LEU A 93 -12.17 12.98 -1.44
N SER A 94 -11.55 13.74 -0.54
CA SER A 94 -11.71 15.19 -0.38
C SER A 94 -10.73 16.00 -1.24
N LEU A 95 -9.93 15.33 -2.08
CA LEU A 95 -8.98 15.95 -2.98
C LEU A 95 -9.66 16.31 -4.31
N LYS A 96 -9.62 17.58 -4.67
CA LYS A 96 -10.15 18.12 -5.92
C LYS A 96 -9.52 17.40 -7.11
N ASP A 97 -10.35 17.01 -8.08
CA ASP A 97 -9.92 16.39 -9.34
C ASP A 97 -9.08 15.10 -9.20
N ILE A 98 -9.10 14.44 -8.03
CA ILE A 98 -8.49 13.13 -7.81
C ILE A 98 -9.55 12.03 -7.84
N ASN A 99 -9.31 11.01 -8.67
CA ASN A 99 -10.20 9.86 -8.82
C ASN A 99 -9.79 8.66 -7.97
N ASN A 100 -8.49 8.48 -7.77
CA ASN A 100 -7.94 7.32 -7.11
C ASN A 100 -6.61 7.68 -6.46
N ILE A 101 -6.26 6.99 -5.38
CA ILE A 101 -4.92 7.01 -4.81
C ILE A 101 -4.41 5.59 -4.84
N VAL A 102 -3.23 5.38 -5.40
CA VAL A 102 -2.57 4.07 -5.45
C VAL A 102 -1.36 4.13 -4.55
N THR A 103 -1.23 3.14 -3.67
CA THR A 103 -0.03 2.92 -2.88
C THR A 103 0.61 1.59 -3.25
N VAL A 104 1.93 1.58 -3.28
CA VAL A 104 2.77 0.41 -3.56
C VAL A 104 3.76 0.27 -2.42
N GLN A 105 3.63 -0.82 -1.66
CA GLN A 105 4.63 -1.22 -0.68
C GLN A 105 5.59 -2.22 -1.29
N ILE A 106 6.89 -1.94 -1.21
CA ILE A 106 7.97 -2.86 -1.61
C ILE A 106 8.78 -3.22 -0.38
N VAL A 107 8.87 -4.51 -0.09
CA VAL A 107 9.63 -5.04 1.04
C VAL A 107 10.84 -5.79 0.52
N GLN A 108 11.99 -5.48 1.11
CA GLN A 108 13.26 -6.15 0.88
C GLN A 108 13.82 -6.63 2.22
N CYS A 109 13.92 -7.94 2.39
CA CYS A 109 14.41 -8.56 3.60
C CYS A 109 15.78 -9.21 3.36
N ASN A 110 16.78 -8.75 4.11
CA ASN A 110 18.03 -9.46 4.32
C ASN A 110 18.05 -10.03 5.75
N VAL A 111 18.86 -9.44 6.65
CA VAL A 111 18.83 -9.63 8.10
C VAL A 111 17.66 -8.86 8.73
N ILE A 112 17.40 -7.65 8.23
CA ILE A 112 16.30 -6.78 8.69
C ILE A 112 15.47 -6.36 7.48
N CYS A 113 14.15 -6.49 7.59
CA CYS A 113 13.26 -6.06 6.51
C CYS A 113 13.21 -4.53 6.44
N LYS A 114 13.47 -4.00 5.25
CA LYS A 114 13.21 -2.61 4.89
C LYS A 114 12.02 -2.56 3.97
N TYR A 115 11.20 -1.53 4.11
CA TYR A 115 10.10 -1.31 3.21
C TYR A 115 10.06 0.14 2.73
N THR A 116 9.69 0.29 1.48
CA THR A 116 9.52 1.57 0.82
C THR A 116 8.08 1.65 0.34
N ILE A 117 7.41 2.75 0.66
CA ILE A 117 6.02 2.98 0.27
C ILE A 117 5.99 4.15 -0.70
N TYR A 118 5.40 3.90 -1.87
CA TYR A 118 5.19 4.88 -2.91
C TYR A 118 3.71 5.20 -3.01
N TYR A 119 3.38 6.48 -3.13
CA TYR A 119 2.01 6.95 -3.29
C TYR A 119 1.87 7.75 -4.58
N TRP A 120 0.80 7.50 -5.32
CA TRP A 120 0.39 8.34 -6.44
C TRP A 120 -1.07 8.76 -6.31
N LEU A 121 -1.30 10.06 -6.51
CA LEU A 121 -2.62 10.61 -6.80
C LEU A 121 -2.89 10.43 -8.29
N ILE A 122 -4.01 9.78 -8.64
CA ILE A 122 -4.45 9.65 -10.03
C ILE A 122 -5.59 10.64 -10.25
N ASN A 123 -5.33 11.65 -11.07
CA ASN A 123 -6.31 12.69 -11.34
C ASN A 123 -7.39 12.24 -12.35
N THR A 124 -8.37 13.11 -12.59
CA THR A 124 -9.48 12.87 -13.53
C THR A 124 -9.03 12.70 -14.99
N LYS A 125 -7.80 13.10 -15.32
CA LYS A 125 -7.15 12.92 -16.63
C LYS A 125 -6.27 11.67 -16.69
N ASN A 126 -6.29 10.81 -15.67
CA ASN A 126 -5.41 9.64 -15.50
C ASN A 126 -3.91 9.98 -15.43
N GLU A 127 -3.55 11.20 -15.05
CA GLU A 127 -2.16 11.57 -14.77
C GLU A 127 -1.78 11.06 -13.37
N TRP A 128 -0.54 10.58 -13.23
CA TRP A 128 -0.01 10.01 -11.99
C TRP A 128 0.90 11.02 -11.32
N ILE A 129 0.42 11.65 -10.25
CA ILE A 129 1.17 12.62 -9.44
C ILE A 129 1.79 11.88 -8.25
N GLU A 130 3.11 11.85 -8.18
CA GLU A 130 3.84 11.16 -7.13
C GLU A 130 3.94 12.00 -5.86
N LEU A 131 3.63 11.40 -4.71
CA LEU A 131 3.95 12.00 -3.41
C LEU A 131 5.39 11.63 -3.02
N PRO A 132 6.04 12.41 -2.12
CA PRO A 132 7.34 12.06 -1.59
C PRO A 132 7.38 10.62 -1.05
N VAL A 133 8.43 9.89 -1.43
CA VAL A 133 8.60 8.48 -1.06
C VAL A 133 8.85 8.36 0.44
N ILE A 134 8.21 7.38 1.08
CA ILE A 134 8.44 7.08 2.49
C ILE A 134 9.29 5.82 2.64
N GLU A 135 10.46 5.97 3.26
CA GLU A 135 11.38 4.90 3.55
C GLU A 135 11.30 4.47 5.03
N TYR A 136 11.30 3.16 5.26
CA TYR A 136 11.29 2.57 6.59
C TYR A 136 12.46 1.62 6.81
N SER A 137 13.09 1.79 7.96
CA SER A 137 13.96 0.80 8.57
C SER A 137 13.34 0.35 9.89
N TYR A 138 13.32 -0.96 10.14
CA TYR A 138 12.87 -1.51 11.42
C TYR A 138 13.74 -1.04 12.62
N GLU A 139 14.94 -0.52 12.34
CA GLU A 139 15.83 0.09 13.35
C GLU A 139 15.31 1.44 13.88
N GLU A 140 14.35 2.08 13.19
CA GLU A 140 13.73 3.34 13.64
C GLU A 140 12.54 3.07 14.60
N GLU A 141 12.87 2.98 15.90
CA GLU A 141 11.98 3.30 17.04
C GLU A 141 10.52 2.78 17.04
N ASN A 142 10.23 1.58 16.54
CA ASN A 142 8.86 1.03 16.50
C ASN A 142 7.83 2.03 15.95
N ALA A 143 8.23 2.89 15.01
CA ALA A 143 7.37 3.93 14.48
C ALA A 143 7.17 3.77 12.98
N ILE A 144 5.96 4.06 12.53
CA ILE A 144 5.57 4.09 11.12
C ILE A 144 5.14 5.51 10.79
N LYS A 145 5.35 5.96 9.57
CA LYS A 145 4.76 7.19 9.05
C LYS A 145 3.71 6.79 7.99
N ASP A 146 2.73 7.61 7.73
CA ASP A 146 1.85 7.32 6.61
C ASP A 146 1.18 8.58 6.10
N TYR A 147 0.80 8.55 4.82
CA TYR A 147 -0.06 9.59 4.30
C TYR A 147 -1.51 9.34 4.70
N TYR A 148 -2.08 10.32 5.39
CA TYR A 148 -3.46 10.31 5.80
C TYR A 148 -4.28 11.26 4.91
N PHE A 149 -5.30 10.68 4.28
CA PHE A 149 -6.23 11.36 3.38
C PHE A 149 -7.57 11.54 4.08
N GLN A 150 -7.72 12.67 4.77
CA GLN A 150 -8.91 12.99 5.57
C GLN A 150 -10.10 13.40 4.71
N TYR A 151 -11.27 12.81 4.96
CA TYR A 151 -12.50 13.19 4.26
C TYR A 151 -12.96 14.62 4.59
N ASP A 152 -12.58 15.15 5.76
CA ASP A 152 -12.94 16.47 6.29
C ASP A 152 -11.94 17.57 5.94
N MET A 153 -10.75 17.21 5.46
CA MET A 153 -9.73 18.16 5.01
C MET A 153 -9.68 18.22 3.49
N THR A 154 -10.39 19.18 2.91
CA THR A 154 -10.39 19.36 1.46
C THR A 154 -8.99 19.75 0.99
N ASN A 155 -8.49 19.07 -0.04
CA ASN A 155 -7.22 19.42 -0.71
C ASN A 155 -5.96 19.34 0.16
N GLN A 156 -6.01 18.73 1.33
CA GLN A 156 -4.86 18.59 2.21
C GLN A 156 -4.57 17.12 2.50
N ILE A 157 -3.29 16.78 2.53
CA ILE A 157 -2.77 15.45 2.81
C ILE A 157 -1.81 15.59 4.00
N ARG A 158 -1.97 14.74 5.00
CA ARG A 158 -1.07 14.70 6.16
C ARG A 158 -0.05 13.61 6.02
N LEU A 159 1.20 13.87 6.39
CA LEU A 159 2.15 12.82 6.74
C LEU A 159 2.15 12.68 8.25
N ASP A 160 1.61 11.60 8.77
CA ASP A 160 1.50 11.33 10.20
C ASP A 160 2.58 10.33 10.65
N LYS A 161 2.99 10.40 11.91
CA LYS A 161 3.80 9.39 12.60
C LYS A 161 2.92 8.62 13.57
N TYR A 162 3.07 7.31 13.58
CA TYR A 162 2.38 6.35 14.43
C TYR A 162 3.40 5.50 15.17
N LYS A 163 3.05 5.08 16.38
CA LYS A 163 3.79 4.11 17.16
C LYS A 163 3.15 2.74 16.99
N MET A 164 3.97 1.74 16.77
CA MET A 164 3.59 0.35 16.81
C MET A 164 3.46 -0.09 18.27
N VAL A 165 2.26 -0.53 18.67
CA VAL A 165 1.96 -1.02 20.02
C VAL A 165 1.44 -2.45 19.92
N GLU A 166 1.99 -3.35 20.74
CA GLU A 166 1.53 -4.74 20.80
C GLU A 166 0.10 -4.80 21.35
N SER A 167 -0.81 -5.46 20.64
CA SER A 167 -2.17 -5.67 21.15
C SER A 167 -2.15 -6.69 22.29
N THR A 168 -2.65 -6.31 23.46
CA THR A 168 -2.75 -7.17 24.66
C THR A 168 -3.92 -8.16 24.61
N THR A 169 -4.73 -8.18 23.55
CA THR A 169 -5.92 -9.04 23.44
C THR A 169 -5.62 -10.46 22.95
N GLY A 170 -4.72 -11.18 23.63
CA GLY A 170 -4.71 -12.64 23.82
C GLY A 170 -4.79 -13.61 22.63
N LYS A 171 -4.92 -13.18 21.38
CA LYS A 171 -4.97 -14.01 20.18
C LYS A 171 -4.19 -13.34 19.06
N THR A 172 -3.00 -13.91 18.81
CA THR A 172 -2.15 -13.74 17.62
C THR A 172 -1.77 -12.30 17.24
N GLY A 173 -0.55 -11.86 17.60
CA GLY A 173 0.37 -11.11 16.75
C GLY A 173 -0.03 -9.76 16.12
N PHE A 174 -1.18 -9.17 16.45
CA PHE A 174 -1.56 -7.88 15.86
C PHE A 174 -0.87 -6.72 16.58
N THR A 175 -0.06 -5.96 15.84
CA THR A 175 0.48 -4.68 16.28
C THR A 175 -0.52 -3.59 15.92
N ALA A 176 -1.13 -2.95 16.91
CA ALA A 176 -1.95 -1.76 16.69
C ALA A 176 -1.04 -0.55 16.42
N GLN A 177 -1.57 0.46 15.73
CA GLN A 177 -0.87 1.71 15.48
C GLN A 177 -1.53 2.81 16.29
N GLU A 178 -0.74 3.52 17.09
CA GLU A 178 -1.18 4.66 17.88
C GLU A 178 -0.64 5.94 17.24
N PHE A 179 -1.52 6.85 16.84
CA PHE A 179 -1.12 8.16 16.30
C PHE A 179 -0.24 8.90 17.33
N GLN A 180 0.92 9.38 16.88
CA GLN A 180 1.80 10.22 17.70
C GLN A 180 1.66 11.70 17.35
N CYS A 181 1.94 12.05 16.11
CA CYS A 181 1.92 13.45 15.66
C CYS A 181 1.85 13.54 14.13
N THR A 182 1.44 14.72 13.65
CA THR A 182 1.58 15.09 12.24
C THR A 182 3.00 15.61 12.00
N LEU A 183 3.69 15.07 11.00
CA LEU A 183 5.03 15.50 10.61
C LEU A 183 4.98 16.64 9.59
N LYS A 184 4.09 16.55 8.61
CA LYS A 184 3.97 17.52 7.51
C LYS A 184 2.55 17.59 6.96
N TYR A 185 2.24 18.71 6.32
CA TYR A 185 1.06 18.88 5.48
C TYR A 185 1.49 19.10 4.03
N LEU A 186 0.75 18.51 3.10
CA LEU A 186 0.85 18.76 1.68
C LEU A 186 -0.49 19.32 1.20
N ASN A 187 -0.44 20.40 0.43
CA ASN A 187 -1.61 21.03 -0.16
C ASN A 187 -1.70 20.73 -1.65
N TRP A 188 -2.91 20.47 -2.13
CA TRP A 188 -3.23 20.10 -3.51
C TRP A 188 -4.23 21.09 -4.11
N ASP A 189 -3.82 21.87 -5.12
CA ASP A 189 -4.69 22.88 -5.73
C ASP A 189 -5.55 22.35 -6.92
N GLY A 190 -5.31 21.10 -7.32
CA GLY A 190 -5.85 20.48 -8.54
C GLY A 190 -4.79 20.23 -9.63
N ILE A 191 -3.58 20.77 -9.47
CA ILE A 191 -2.51 20.75 -10.47
C ILE A 191 -1.16 20.46 -9.81
N ILE A 192 -0.84 21.20 -8.73
CA ILE A 192 0.47 21.17 -8.07
C ILE A 192 0.29 20.69 -6.63
N LEU A 193 1.27 19.89 -6.20
CA LEU A 193 1.48 19.52 -4.81
C LEU A 193 2.51 20.46 -4.19
N SER A 194 2.17 21.13 -3.10
CA SER A 194 3.08 22.01 -2.37
C SER A 194 3.22 21.57 -0.92
N GLU A 195 4.43 21.62 -0.38
CA GLU A 195 4.64 21.50 1.06
C GLU A 195 4.29 22.83 1.75
N GLU A 196 3.68 22.74 2.93
CA GLU A 196 3.44 23.87 3.83
C GLU A 196 4.46 23.91 4.98
#